data_AF-A0A522VT48-F1
#
_entry.id   AF-A0A522VT48-F1
#
_cell.length_a   1.000
_cell.length_b   1.000
_cell.length_c   1.000
_cell.angle_alpha   90.00
_cell.angle_beta   90.00
_cell.angle_gamma   90.00
#
_symmetry.space_group_name_H-M   'P 1'
#
loop_
_entity.id
_entity.type
_entity.pdbx_description
1 polymer ?
#
loop_
_entity_poly.entity_id
_entity_poly.type
_entity_poly.pdbx_seq_one_letter_code
_entity_poly.pdbx_strand_id
1 'polypeptide(L)' 'MQGMVELGEEIFHMPVRLGVPRYCGGLADVVRNPRHATGVGLLLEGVSQVQQGRMQRQDGSLRAVLVRMREWFQRNF' A
#
# COMPACT_ATOMS: atom_id res chain seq x y z
N MET A 1 -8.37 16.01 -14.17
CA MET A 1 -9.16 17.19 -14.62
C MET A 1 -8.24 18.05 -15.45
N GLN A 2 -8.73 18.61 -16.55
CA GLN A 2 -7.94 19.53 -17.38
C GLN A 2 -7.65 20.80 -16.57
N GLY A 3 -6.42 21.35 -16.67
CA GLY A 3 -6.04 22.58 -15.98
C GLY A 3 -5.55 22.43 -14.53
N MET A 4 -5.65 21.24 -13.92
CA MET A 4 -5.25 21.05 -12.51
C MET A 4 -3.74 21.07 -12.29
N VAL A 5 -2.94 20.72 -13.30
CA VAL A 5 -1.48 20.74 -13.18
C VAL A 5 -1.00 22.18 -13.19
N GLU A 6 -1.50 22.94 -14.17
CA GLU A 6 -1.23 24.37 -14.38
C GLU A 6 -1.62 25.20 -13.14
N LEU A 7 -2.81 24.95 -12.58
CA LEU A 7 -3.23 25.59 -11.34
C LEU A 7 -2.29 25.26 -10.16
N GLY A 8 -1.83 24.01 -10.07
CA GLY A 8 -0.87 23.60 -9.07
C GLY A 8 0.46 24.34 -9.20
N GLU A 9 0.97 24.50 -10.43
CA GLU A 9 2.20 25.24 -10.69
C GLU A 9 2.06 26.73 -10.33
N GLU A 10 0.91 27.33 -10.62
CA GLU A 10 0.61 28.72 -10.28
C GLU A 10 0.58 28.94 -8.76
N ILE A 11 -0.10 28.06 -8.01
CA ILE A 11 -0.25 28.18 -6.55
C ILE A 11 1.05 27.88 -5.80
N PHE A 12 1.75 26.80 -6.19
CA PHE A 12 2.91 26.32 -5.44
C PHE A 12 4.24 26.91 -5.92
N HIS A 13 4.25 27.65 -7.04
CA HIS A 13 5.47 28.20 -7.65
C HIS A 13 6.58 27.16 -7.85
N MET A 14 6.19 25.93 -8.16
CA MET A 14 7.09 24.79 -8.37
C MET A 14 6.52 23.86 -9.43
N PRO A 15 7.34 23.02 -10.09
CA PRO A 15 6.85 22.09 -11.10
C PRO A 15 5.88 21.07 -10.50
N VAL A 16 4.71 20.90 -11.12
CA VAL A 16 3.69 19.91 -10.72
C VAL A 16 3.51 18.90 -11.85
N ARG A 17 3.26 17.63 -11.50
CA ARG A 17 3.07 16.56 -12.47
C ARG A 17 1.91 15.66 -12.10
N LEU A 18 1.24 15.14 -13.11
CA LEU A 18 0.20 14.15 -12.93
C LEU A 18 0.82 12.77 -12.62
N GLY A 19 0.54 12.26 -11.42
CA GLY A 19 0.98 10.92 -11.02
C GLY A 19 0.21 9.82 -11.73
N VAL A 20 0.93 8.83 -12.26
CA VAL A 20 0.36 7.60 -12.86
C VAL A 20 1.04 6.35 -12.28
N PRO A 21 0.35 5.20 -12.23
CA PRO A 21 0.97 3.96 -11.76
C PRO A 21 2.19 3.59 -12.60
N ARG A 22 3.28 3.21 -11.92
CA ARG A 22 4.46 2.61 -12.55
C ARG A 22 4.25 1.10 -12.67
N TYR A 23 3.69 0.69 -13.79
CA TYR A 23 3.39 -0.72 -14.07
C TYR A 23 3.89 -1.12 -15.47
N CYS A 24 4.42 -2.34 -15.57
CA CYS A 24 5.06 -2.89 -16.77
C CYS A 24 4.59 -4.31 -17.14
N GLY A 25 3.48 -4.79 -16.56
CA GLY A 25 2.88 -6.09 -16.90
C GLY A 25 1.81 -6.00 -17.99
N GLY A 26 0.98 -7.04 -18.10
CA GLY A 26 -0.13 -7.08 -19.05
C GLY A 26 -1.14 -5.97 -18.81
N LEU A 27 -1.75 -5.44 -19.88
CA LEU A 27 -2.72 -4.34 -19.80
C LEU A 27 -2.13 -3.01 -19.31
N ALA A 28 -0.80 -2.83 -19.39
CA ALA A 28 -0.13 -1.60 -18.95
C ALA A 28 -0.73 -0.32 -19.55
N ASP A 29 -1.22 -0.37 -20.78
CA ASP A 29 -1.83 0.78 -21.45
C ASP A 29 -3.13 1.24 -20.77
N VAL A 30 -3.88 0.32 -20.15
CA VAL A 30 -5.08 0.62 -19.36
C VAL A 30 -4.68 1.07 -17.96
N VAL A 31 -3.70 0.39 -17.36
CA VAL A 31 -3.27 0.63 -15.98
C VAL A 31 -2.57 1.99 -15.84
N ARG A 32 -1.90 2.50 -16.89
CA ARG A 32 -1.21 3.81 -16.91
C ARG A 32 -2.18 4.99 -16.98
N ASN A 33 -3.14 5.02 -16.06
CA ASN A 33 -4.12 6.09 -15.89
C ASN A 33 -4.14 6.52 -14.42
N PRO A 34 -4.17 7.83 -14.10
CA PRO A 34 -4.18 8.33 -12.73
C PRO A 34 -5.30 7.74 -11.86
N ARG A 35 -6.44 7.37 -12.46
CA ARG A 35 -7.57 6.74 -11.76
C ARG A 35 -7.20 5.41 -11.08
N HIS A 36 -6.12 4.76 -11.53
CA HIS A 36 -5.64 3.49 -11.00
C HIS A 36 -4.43 3.65 -10.05
N ALA A 37 -3.95 4.89 -9.82
CA ALA A 37 -2.78 5.19 -8.97
C ALA A 37 -2.88 4.53 -7.59
N THR A 38 -3.98 4.76 -6.88
CA THR A 38 -4.17 4.27 -5.52
C THR A 38 -4.30 2.75 -5.48
N GLY A 39 -5.18 2.18 -6.30
CA GLY A 39 -5.44 0.73 -6.29
C GLY A 39 -4.19 -0.08 -6.65
N VAL A 40 -3.46 0.33 -7.69
CA VAL A 40 -2.21 -0.34 -8.09
C VAL A 40 -1.14 -0.18 -7.01
N GLY A 41 -1.01 1.03 -6.44
CA GLY A 41 -0.06 1.28 -5.34
C GLY A 41 -0.32 0.38 -4.13
N LEU A 42 -1.59 0.23 -3.72
CA LEU A 42 -1.97 -0.64 -2.61
C LEU A 42 -1.66 -2.11 -2.89
N LEU A 43 -1.87 -2.58 -4.12
CA LEU A 43 -1.53 -3.96 -4.50
C LEU A 43 -0.03 -4.19 -4.47
N LEU A 44 0.77 -3.27 -5.04
CA LEU A 44 2.23 -3.36 -5.01
C LEU A 44 2.77 -3.33 -3.58
N GLU A 45 2.20 -2.48 -2.73
CA GLU A 45 2.57 -2.41 -1.32
C GLU A 45 2.15 -3.69 -0.56
N GLY A 46 0.98 -4.26 -0.85
CA GLY A 46 0.57 -5.54 -0.28
C GLY A 46 1.54 -6.67 -0.64
N VAL A 47 1.99 -6.73 -1.89
CA VAL A 47 3.01 -7.69 -2.33
C VAL A 47 4.34 -7.45 -1.61
N SER A 48 4.76 -6.19 -1.46
CA SER A 48 5.95 -5.80 -0.70
C SER A 48 5.86 -6.24 0.77
N GLN A 49 4.72 -6.02 1.43
CA GLN A 49 4.50 -6.43 2.82
C GLN A 49 4.56 -7.95 3.01
N VAL A 50 4.03 -8.72 2.06
CA VAL A 50 4.15 -10.19 2.05
C VAL A 50 5.61 -10.61 1.95
N GLN A 51 6.37 -10.03 1.01
CA GLN A 51 7.77 -10.35 0.80
C GLN A 51 8.64 -9.97 2.01
N GLN A 52 8.31 -8.87 2.68
CA GLN A 52 9.00 -8.42 3.90
C GLN A 52 8.59 -9.18 5.16
N GLY A 53 7.67 -10.16 5.06
CA GLY A 53 7.14 -10.88 6.22
C GLY A 53 6.35 -9.99 7.19
N ARG A 54 6.02 -8.77 6.79
CA ARG A 54 5.24 -7.79 7.56
C ARG A 54 3.75 -8.07 7.50
N MET A 55 3.32 -8.91 6.57
CA MET A 55 1.96 -9.44 6.59
C MET A 55 1.83 -10.39 7.78
N GLN A 56 1.55 -9.82 8.95
CA GLN A 56 0.95 -10.57 10.05
C GLN A 56 -0.37 -11.09 9.49
N ARG A 57 -0.38 -12.38 9.10
CA ARG A 57 -1.63 -13.12 9.10
C ARG A 57 -2.23 -12.86 10.48
N GLN A 58 -3.43 -12.28 10.54
CA GLN A 58 -4.29 -12.50 11.68
C GLN A 58 -4.61 -13.99 11.67
N ASP A 59 -3.64 -14.77 12.14
CA ASP A 59 -3.81 -16.18 12.35
C ASP A 59 -4.68 -16.25 13.61
N GLY A 60 -6.00 -16.20 13.40
CA GLY A 60 -7.02 -16.49 14.41
C GLY A 60 -6.97 -17.95 14.86
N SER A 61 -5.79 -18.57 14.81
CA SER A 61 -5.53 -19.91 15.28
C SER A 61 -5.61 -19.91 16.80
N LEU A 62 -6.49 -20.73 17.34
CA LEU A 62 -6.64 -20.97 18.79
C LEU A 62 -5.29 -21.29 19.45
N ARG A 63 -4.36 -21.86 18.68
CA ARG A 63 -3.00 -22.15 19.12
C ARG A 63 -2.17 -20.89 19.37
N ALA A 64 -2.31 -19.87 18.51
CA ALA A 64 -1.64 -18.57 18.69
C ALA A 64 -2.19 -17.81 19.92
N VAL A 65 -3.47 -17.95 20.20
CA VAL A 65 -4.11 -17.39 21.41
C VAL A 65 -3.59 -18.08 22.67
N LEU A 66 -3.53 -19.42 22.68
CA LEU A 66 -2.99 -20.19 23.81
C LEU A 66 -1.52 -19.87 24.10
N VAL A 67 -0.69 -19.72 23.05
CA VAL A 67 0.73 -19.36 23.21
C VAL A 67 0.87 -17.97 23.84
N ARG A 68 0.12 -16.98 23.36
CA ARG A 68 0.11 -15.62 23.95
C ARG A 68 -0.33 -15.61 25.41
N MET A 69 -1.36 -16.40 25.77
CA MET A 69 -1.80 -16.55 27.16
C MET A 69 -0.71 -17.15 28.04
N ARG A 70 0.01 -18.18 27.53
CA ARG A 70 1.09 -18.83 28.29
C ARG A 70 2.28 -17.90 28.50
N GLU A 71 2.68 -17.14 27.48
CA GLU A 71 3.75 -16.14 27.58
C GLU A 71 3.39 -14.98 28.52
N TRP A 72 2.13 -14.55 28.51
CA TRP A 72 1.64 -13.55 29.45
C TRP A 72 1.71 -14.06 30.90
N PHE A 73 1.29 -15.30 31.14
CA PHE A 73 1.35 -15.90 32.48
C PHE A 73 2.80 -15.98 32.98
N GLN A 74 3.72 -16.50 32.17
CA GLN A 74 5.16 -16.62 32.53
C GLN A 74 5.86 -15.28 32.77
N ARG A 75 5.36 -14.18 32.21
CA ARG A 75 5.92 -12.83 32.43
C ARG A 75 5.35 -12.13 33.65
N ASN A 76 4.14 -12.47 34.09
CA ASN A 76 3.42 -11.74 35.15
C ASN A 76 3.30 -12.53 36.47
N PHE A 77 3.50 -13.84 36.45
CA PHE A 77 3.55 -14.74 37.60
C PHE A 77 4.81 -15.59 37.55
#